data_AF-S9NZ24-F1
#
_entry.id   AF-S9NZ24-F1
#
_cell.length_a   1.000
_cell.length_b   1.000
_cell.length_c   1.000
_cell.angle_alpha   90.00
_cell.angle_beta   90.00
_cell.angle_gamma   90.00
#
_symmetry.space_group_name_H-M   'P 1'
#
loop_
_entity.id
_entity.type
_entity.pdbx_description
1 polymer ?
#
loop_
_entity_poly.entity_id
_entity_poly.type
_entity_poly.pdbx_seq_one_letter_code
_entity_poly.pdbx_strand_id
1 'polypeptide(L)'
;MADIGFRDSSNGHFYWRKGPSFSSEGSYYWTAGQGTNYRPFVGDFNGDGYWDIGLNDTSIGRIYIKYGPNFAGNQSGFDWAAGSHYQVLTGDIR
;
A
#
# COMPACT_ATOMS: atom_id res chain seq x y z
N MET A 1 10.78 10.43 9.75
CA MET A 1 10.13 11.44 8.90
C MET A 1 9.04 10.74 8.12
N ALA A 2 7.90 11.39 7.87
CA ALA A 2 6.79 10.74 7.17
C ALA A 2 6.78 11.14 5.69
N ASP A 3 6.49 10.14 4.85
CA ASP A 3 6.23 10.31 3.43
C ASP A 3 4.72 10.31 3.17
N ILE A 4 4.30 10.69 1.97
CA ILE A 4 2.89 10.63 1.56
C ILE A 4 2.78 9.93 0.21
N GLY A 5 1.64 9.30 -0.03
CA GLY A 5 1.34 8.70 -1.32
C GLY A 5 -0.14 8.48 -1.55
N PHE A 6 -0.48 8.22 -2.80
CA PHE A 6 -1.83 7.86 -3.23
C PHE A 6 -1.75 6.78 -4.31
N ARG A 7 -2.90 6.14 -4.54
CA ARG A 7 -3.08 5.16 -5.61
C ARG A 7 -4.14 5.67 -6.58
N ASP A 8 -3.86 5.62 -7.87
CA ASP A 8 -4.88 5.79 -8.90
C ASP A 8 -5.72 4.52 -8.99
N SER A 9 -7.03 4.66 -8.75
CA SER A 9 -7.93 3.51 -8.76
C SER A 9 -8.32 2.97 -10.13
N SER A 10 -8.10 3.76 -11.18
CA SER A 10 -8.42 3.38 -12.55
C SER A 10 -7.44 2.36 -13.11
N ASN A 11 -6.19 2.34 -12.61
CA ASN A 11 -5.11 1.51 -13.15
C ASN A 11 -4.25 0.82 -12.06
N GLY A 12 -4.30 1.24 -10.79
CA GLY A 12 -3.47 0.67 -9.73
C GLY A 12 -2.05 1.25 -9.65
N HIS A 13 -1.77 2.37 -10.30
CA HIS A 13 -0.51 3.10 -10.13
C HIS A 13 -0.45 3.72 -8.73
N PHE A 14 0.67 3.54 -8.05
CA PHE A 14 1.03 4.24 -6.83
C PHE A 14 1.96 5.41 -7.16
N TYR A 15 1.75 6.53 -6.47
CA TYR A 15 2.60 7.72 -6.51
C TYR A 15 2.91 8.15 -5.08
N TRP A 16 4.13 8.63 -4.84
CA TRP A 16 4.52 9.10 -3.51
C TRP A 16 5.51 10.25 -3.58
N ARG A 17 5.60 10.98 -2.46
CA ARG A 17 6.59 12.04 -2.24
C ARG A 17 7.23 11.87 -0.87
N LYS A 18 8.56 12.02 -0.84
CA LYS A 18 9.35 11.88 0.39
C LYS A 18 9.38 13.18 1.20
N GLY A 19 9.05 13.09 2.49
CA GLY A 19 9.11 14.22 3.40
C GLY A 19 10.56 14.61 3.77
N PRO A 20 10.77 15.78 4.39
CA PRO A 20 9.75 16.79 4.71
C PRO A 20 9.46 17.76 3.55
N SER A 21 10.31 17.82 2.51
CA SER A 21 10.15 18.78 1.42
C SER A 21 9.11 18.34 0.39
N PHE A 22 8.79 17.04 0.33
CA PHE A 22 7.91 16.45 -0.67
C PHE A 22 8.34 16.75 -2.11
N SER A 23 9.63 17.00 -2.32
CA SER A 23 10.21 17.35 -3.63
C SER A 23 10.75 16.14 -4.41
N SER A 24 10.99 15.02 -3.73
CA SER A 24 11.38 13.76 -4.36
C SER A 24 10.15 12.90 -4.57
N GLU A 25 9.85 12.61 -5.83
CA GLU A 25 8.69 11.82 -6.27
C GLU A 25 9.13 10.44 -6.77
N GLY A 26 8.27 9.45 -6.59
CA GLY A 26 8.41 8.13 -7.20
C GLY A 26 7.05 7.54 -7.54
N SER A 27 7.06 6.49 -8.36
CA SER A 27 5.84 5.75 -8.71
C SER A 27 6.11 4.27 -8.92
N TYR A 28 5.08 3.45 -8.76
CA TYR A 28 5.13 2.02 -9.01
C TYR A 28 3.79 1.53 -9.54
N TYR A 29 3.83 0.77 -10.63
CA TYR A 29 2.64 0.17 -11.20
C TYR A 29 2.36 -1.19 -10.58
N TRP A 30 1.19 -1.36 -9.99
CA TRP A 30 0.76 -2.64 -9.45
C TRP A 30 -0.63 -2.99 -9.98
N THR A 31 -0.70 -3.88 -10.97
CA THR A 31 -1.96 -4.26 -11.64
C THR A 31 -3.03 -4.76 -10.67
N ALA A 32 -2.65 -5.41 -9.56
CA ALA A 32 -3.60 -5.87 -8.55
C ALA A 32 -4.31 -4.71 -7.83
N GLY A 33 -3.77 -3.49 -7.90
CA GLY A 33 -4.37 -2.29 -7.34
C GLY A 33 -5.47 -1.67 -8.19
N GLN A 34 -5.81 -2.21 -9.35
CA GLN A 34 -6.90 -1.67 -10.17
C GLN A 34 -8.28 -1.97 -9.55
N GLY A 35 -9.13 -0.95 -9.38
CA GLY A 35 -10.51 -1.12 -8.92
C GLY A 35 -10.84 -0.43 -7.59
N THR A 36 -12.04 0.11 -7.45
CA THR A 36 -12.45 0.92 -6.29
C THR A 36 -12.62 0.13 -4.98
N ASN A 37 -12.70 -1.20 -5.07
CA ASN A 37 -12.71 -2.12 -3.94
C ASN A 37 -11.36 -2.18 -3.20
N TYR A 38 -10.27 -1.73 -3.83
CA TYR A 38 -8.95 -1.74 -3.24
C TYR A 38 -8.64 -0.47 -2.46
N ARG A 39 -8.26 -0.62 -1.19
CA ARG A 39 -7.80 0.47 -0.32
C ARG A 39 -6.29 0.38 -0.13
N PRO A 40 -5.52 1.41 -0.57
CA PRO A 40 -4.08 1.41 -0.39
C PRO A 40 -3.72 1.70 1.06
N PHE A 41 -2.60 1.15 1.50
CA PHE A 41 -1.99 1.46 2.79
C PHE A 41 -0.48 1.27 2.73
N VAL A 42 0.26 1.82 3.70
CA VAL A 42 1.72 1.82 3.74
C VAL A 42 2.24 1.61 5.16
N GLY A 43 3.46 1.08 5.29
CA GLY A 43 4.16 0.83 6.55
C GLY A 43 5.45 0.08 6.28
N ASP A 44 6.32 -0.09 7.29
CA ASP A 44 7.45 -1.04 7.22
C ASP A 44 6.97 -2.37 7.81
N PHE A 45 6.58 -3.32 6.97
CA PHE A 45 5.94 -4.57 7.39
C PHE A 45 6.93 -5.74 7.49
N ASN A 46 8.13 -5.60 6.92
CA ASN A 46 9.20 -6.61 7.02
C ASN A 46 10.36 -6.18 7.95
N GLY A 47 10.35 -4.95 8.45
CA GLY A 47 11.33 -4.42 9.40
C GLY A 47 12.68 -4.07 8.77
N ASP A 48 12.73 -3.82 7.46
CA ASP A 48 13.98 -3.54 6.74
C ASP A 48 14.36 -2.05 6.69
N GLY A 49 13.53 -1.18 7.27
CA GLY A 49 13.73 0.26 7.31
C GLY A 49 13.30 0.99 6.03
N TYR A 50 12.80 0.28 5.02
CA TYR A 50 12.10 0.84 3.89
C TYR A 50 10.58 0.71 4.07
N TRP A 51 9.84 1.58 3.38
CA TRP A 51 8.40 1.50 3.38
C TRP A 51 7.92 0.48 2.35
N ASP A 52 6.87 -0.22 2.71
CA ASP A 52 6.14 -1.18 1.90
C ASP A 52 4.78 -0.62 1.48
N ILE A 53 4.21 -1.23 0.44
CA ILE A 53 2.85 -0.92 -0.02
C ILE A 53 1.92 -2.11 0.20
N GLY A 54 0.68 -1.81 0.54
CA GLY A 54 -0.37 -2.80 0.70
C GLY A 54 -1.68 -2.40 0.06
N LEU A 55 -2.48 -3.42 -0.24
CA LEU A 55 -3.82 -3.31 -0.79
C LEU A 55 -4.77 -4.17 0.04
N ASN A 56 -5.85 -3.56 0.53
CA ASN A 56 -6.99 -4.26 1.10
C ASN A 56 -8.08 -4.38 0.03
N ASP A 57 -8.32 -5.60 -0.46
CA ASP A 57 -9.47 -5.92 -1.29
C ASP A 57 -10.71 -6.12 -0.43
N THR A 58 -11.59 -5.13 -0.50
CA THR A 58 -12.72 -5.06 0.41
C THR A 58 -13.94 -5.81 -0.08
N SER A 59 -13.87 -6.35 -1.30
CA SER A 59 -14.89 -7.23 -1.84
C SER A 59 -14.80 -8.63 -1.25
N ILE A 60 -13.58 -9.12 -1.01
CA ILE A 60 -13.30 -10.48 -0.51
C ILE A 60 -12.58 -10.51 0.83
N GLY A 61 -12.16 -9.35 1.34
CA GLY A 61 -11.43 -9.25 2.60
C GLY A 61 -10.00 -9.76 2.51
N ARG A 62 -9.31 -9.56 1.38
CA ARG A 62 -7.94 -10.05 1.19
C ARG A 62 -6.94 -8.91 1.27
N ILE A 63 -5.88 -9.12 2.04
CA ILE A 63 -4.74 -8.21 2.13
C ILE A 63 -3.63 -8.69 1.21
N TYR A 64 -2.98 -7.74 0.54
CA TYR A 64 -1.77 -7.94 -0.24
C TYR A 64 -0.69 -6.96 0.21
N ILE A 65 0.56 -7.41 0.31
CA ILE A 65 1.72 -6.59 0.67
C ILE A 65 2.85 -6.82 -0.35
N LYS A 66 3.48 -5.73 -0.79
CA LYS A 66 4.72 -5.72 -1.57
C LYS A 66 5.80 -4.97 -0.82
N TYR A 67 6.96 -5.61 -0.73
CA TYR A 67 8.10 -5.09 0.01
C TYR A 67 8.90 -4.07 -0.80
N GLY A 68 9.21 -2.93 -0.18
CA GLY A 68 10.06 -1.90 -0.75
C GLY A 68 11.53 -2.29 -0.78
N PRO A 69 12.41 -1.39 -1.24
CA PRO A 69 12.08 -0.15 -1.96
C PRO A 69 11.81 -0.35 -3.46
N ASN A 70 12.09 -1.55 -4.00
CA ASN A 70 11.99 -1.83 -5.43
C ASN A 70 10.67 -2.53 -5.83
N PHE A 71 9.89 -3.03 -4.87
CA PHE A 71 8.62 -3.73 -5.08
C PHE A 71 8.70 -4.92 -6.05
N ALA A 72 9.91 -5.41 -6.33
CA ALA A 72 10.18 -6.45 -7.33
C ALA A 72 10.00 -7.86 -6.77
N GLY A 73 9.93 -7.99 -5.45
CA GLY A 73 9.79 -9.26 -4.74
C GLY A 73 8.40 -9.88 -4.78
N ASN A 74 8.33 -11.08 -4.18
CA ASN A 74 7.08 -11.80 -3.95
C ASN A 74 6.09 -10.96 -3.14
N GLN A 75 4.82 -11.18 -3.44
CA GLN A 75 3.70 -10.59 -2.73
C GLN A 75 3.32 -11.50 -1.55
N SER A 76 3.17 -10.93 -0.36
CA SER A 76 2.51 -11.61 0.75
C SER A 76 1.02 -11.32 0.71
N GLY A 77 0.18 -12.26 1.16
CA GLY A 77 -1.24 -11.99 1.30
C GLY A 77 -1.94 -12.97 2.23
N PHE A 78 -2.98 -12.47 2.88
CA PHE A 78 -3.77 -13.20 3.87
C PHE A 78 -5.22 -12.71 3.85
N ASP A 79 -6.14 -13.58 4.28
CA ASP A 79 -7.55 -13.27 4.37
C ASP A 79 -7.87 -12.60 5.71
N TRP A 80 -8.89 -11.73 5.68
CA TRP A 80 -9.36 -10.96 6.82
C TRP A 80 -10.86 -10.61 6.64
N ALA A 81 -11.29 -9.41 7.03
CA ALA A 81 -12.68 -8.97 6.94
C ALA A 81 -13.00 -8.31 5.60
N ALA A 82 -14.09 -8.78 4.95
CA ALA A 82 -14.64 -8.18 3.74
C ALA A 82 -15.73 -7.15 4.08
N GLY A 83 -15.83 -6.08 3.30
CA GLY A 83 -16.90 -5.09 3.42
C GLY A 83 -16.46 -3.69 3.03
N SER A 84 -17.37 -2.95 2.39
CA SER A 84 -17.06 -1.62 1.87
C SER A 84 -16.86 -0.54 2.95
N HIS A 85 -17.23 -0.82 4.20
CA HIS A 85 -17.12 0.12 5.32
C HIS A 85 -15.81 0.02 6.12
N TYR A 86 -15.00 -1.02 5.92
CA TYR A 86 -13.75 -1.21 6.66
C TYR A 86 -12.65 -0.27 6.17
N GLN A 87 -12.02 0.46 7.08
CA GLN A 87 -10.88 1.33 6.78
C GLN A 87 -9.59 0.70 7.27
N VAL A 88 -8.49 0.96 6.55
CA VAL A 88 -7.17 0.46 6.96
C VAL A 88 -6.56 1.43 7.96
N LEU A 89 -5.99 0.88 9.03
CA LEU A 89 -5.13 1.58 9.98
C LEU A 89 -3.75 0.91 9.92
N THR A 90 -2.69 1.71 9.83
CA THR A 90 -1.31 1.22 9.86
C THR A 90 -0.48 2.00 10.86
N GLY A 91 0.56 1.37 11.38
CA GLY A 91 1.47 1.95 12.35
C GLY A 91 1.96 0.90 13.34
N ASP A 92 2.94 1.27 14.15
CA ASP A 92 3.40 0.45 15.27
C ASP A 92 2.41 0.54 16.43
N ILE A 93 1.43 -0.36 16.46
CA ILE A 93 0.54 -0.53 17.61
C ILE A 93 1.28 -1.37 18.66
N ARG A 94 1.59 -0.77 19.80
CA ARG A 94 2.15 -1.43 20.99
C ARG A 94 1.19 -1.32 22.15
#